data_AF-A0A949KN99-F1
#
_entry.id   AF-A0A949KN99-F1
#
_cell.length_a   1.000
_cell.length_b   1.000
_cell.length_c   1.000
_cell.angle_alpha   90.00
_cell.angle_beta   90.00
_cell.angle_gamma   90.00
#
_symmetry.space_group_name_H-M   'P 1'
#
loop_
_entity.id
_entity.type
_entity.pdbx_description
1 polymer ?
#
loop_
_entity_poly.entity_id
_entity_poly.type
_entity_poly.pdbx_seq_one_letter_code
_entity_poly.pdbx_strand_id
1 'polypeptide(L)'
;MCGIFGYFSPPGGQADASACAAATALMAHRGPDADGRWQSADGAVFLGHRRLSIIDLSSAANQPMFSPGGKVLIYNGEIYNYRELRAELEARGQRFTTSSDTEVLLLALEQWGPEAALPKLRGMFSLVLWDPAQGRALLARDPFGIKPLYLWQGPKGELAAASEIKAFYALPGFTPELDAHSLPEYLRFRSLSGNRTLLKDVSKLPPASFAWHRPGETLRPVKYWDLTQDLDPEPARSGLAANTTRFVELFRQTVRAHLIADVPVGTQFSGGVDSSLVSAVARRDLGAALAGFFCRVDDPACDESAYAQAIAQALGMRVHQDELTSGVLFSELLDQLTWHQDEPLTHPNSMGIFLLSRLAKGQVKVLLSGETADEIFAGYDAHRRLLAFARLAGVPSALLGPAQALCGLSSRLRSVALLLEEYRGQDLETLTLTRRQHLDGPALEALLGAGADRASLASRREALAPHAGADPLTRFQLYDLAVYLPPIMERQDKMSMAASIETRVPFADVQVGRFALSLPPEQRATVKRGKVILKEALARYVPPSTVERRKAGFGIPLAAWLESPGGRERRKALAGSHSSLAPYLDQASMRPLLEGPRNAAQADALWSLIALNTWGRLFLSRDAVLAAPRAVPL
;
A
#
# COMPACT_ATOMS: atom_id res chain seq x y z
N MET A 1 3.55 -11.66 8.51
CA MET A 1 2.69 -11.98 7.36
C MET A 1 3.17 -13.17 6.59
N CYS A 2 2.23 -13.83 5.94
CA CYS A 2 2.45 -15.09 5.25
C CYS A 2 2.49 -14.89 3.72
N GLY A 3 2.85 -15.94 2.99
CA GLY A 3 2.58 -16.06 1.56
C GLY A 3 1.51 -17.11 1.34
N ILE A 4 0.48 -16.80 0.56
CA ILE A 4 -0.57 -17.77 0.17
C ILE A 4 -0.53 -18.01 -1.33
N PHE A 5 -0.77 -19.26 -1.73
CA PHE A 5 -0.89 -19.68 -3.13
C PHE A 5 -2.04 -20.66 -3.27
N GLY A 6 -3.04 -20.34 -4.09
CA GLY A 6 -4.12 -21.25 -4.47
C GLY A 6 -4.15 -21.45 -5.97
N TYR A 7 -4.32 -22.68 -6.42
CA TYR A 7 -4.47 -23.03 -7.83
C TYR A 7 -5.71 -23.91 -8.03
N PHE A 8 -6.52 -23.56 -9.03
CA PHE A 8 -7.76 -24.22 -9.38
C PHE A 8 -7.71 -24.61 -10.86
N SER A 9 -7.74 -25.92 -11.10
CA SER A 9 -7.71 -26.47 -12.46
C SER A 9 -9.06 -26.26 -13.17
N PRO A 10 -9.07 -26.20 -14.51
CA PRO A 10 -10.32 -26.30 -15.26
C PRO A 10 -11.01 -27.66 -15.03
N PRO A 11 -12.30 -27.81 -15.39
CA PRO A 11 -13.02 -29.08 -15.24
C PRO A 11 -12.25 -30.26 -15.87
N GLY A 12 -11.99 -31.30 -15.08
CA GLY A 12 -11.23 -32.50 -15.52
C GLY A 12 -9.71 -32.31 -15.60
N GLY A 13 -9.19 -31.12 -15.28
CA GLY A 13 -7.76 -30.85 -15.18
C GLY A 13 -7.18 -31.22 -13.81
N GLN A 14 -5.86 -31.28 -13.73
CA GLN A 14 -5.11 -31.50 -12.49
C GLN A 14 -4.04 -30.44 -12.30
N ALA A 15 -3.80 -30.07 -11.04
CA ALA A 15 -2.73 -29.18 -10.66
C ALA A 15 -1.39 -29.91 -10.74
N ASP A 16 -0.41 -29.29 -11.39
CA ASP A 16 0.98 -29.74 -11.31
C ASP A 16 1.51 -29.38 -9.91
N ALA A 17 1.53 -30.39 -9.03
CA ALA A 17 1.94 -30.22 -7.64
C ALA A 17 3.39 -29.70 -7.50
N SER A 18 4.27 -30.06 -8.43
CA SER A 18 5.67 -29.61 -8.43
C SER A 18 5.75 -28.11 -8.77
N ALA A 19 5.05 -27.70 -9.83
CA ALA A 19 4.97 -26.29 -10.21
C ALA A 19 4.29 -25.44 -9.12
N CYS A 20 3.23 -25.93 -8.49
CA CYS A 20 2.52 -25.24 -7.41
C CYS A 20 3.37 -25.13 -6.13
N ALA A 21 4.16 -26.17 -5.82
CA ALA A 21 5.13 -26.12 -4.74
C ALA A 21 6.24 -25.09 -5.01
N ALA A 22 6.74 -25.02 -6.25
CA ALA A 22 7.70 -24.01 -6.67
C ALA A 22 7.12 -22.59 -6.59
N ALA A 23 5.86 -22.40 -6.99
CA ALA A 23 5.13 -21.14 -6.84
C ALA A 23 5.06 -20.68 -5.37
N THR A 24 4.75 -21.62 -4.47
CA THR A 24 4.71 -21.37 -3.02
C THR A 24 6.09 -21.00 -2.47
N ALA A 25 7.15 -21.66 -2.93
CA ALA A 25 8.53 -21.39 -2.52
C ALA A 25 9.06 -20.01 -2.95
N LEU A 26 8.55 -19.42 -4.03
CA LEU A 26 8.93 -18.06 -4.45
C LEU A 26 8.53 -16.98 -3.45
N MET A 27 7.62 -17.28 -2.52
CA MET A 27 7.17 -16.38 -1.45
C MET A 27 7.78 -16.70 -0.07
N ALA A 28 8.87 -17.48 -0.02
CA ALA A 28 9.48 -17.91 1.23
C ALA A 28 10.00 -16.76 2.11
N HIS A 29 10.39 -15.62 1.53
CA HIS A 29 10.80 -14.42 2.28
C HIS A 29 9.66 -13.86 3.15
N ARG A 30 8.41 -14.04 2.73
CA ARG A 30 7.26 -13.61 3.52
C ARG A 30 7.13 -14.45 4.78
N GLY A 31 7.12 -15.77 4.60
CA GLY A 31 6.94 -16.74 5.68
C GLY A 31 8.11 -17.71 5.79
N PRO A 32 9.17 -17.35 6.53
CA PRO A 32 10.34 -18.21 6.70
C PRO A 32 10.13 -19.33 7.74
N ASP A 33 9.11 -19.26 8.59
CA ASP A 33 8.98 -20.14 9.77
C ASP A 33 8.36 -21.51 9.45
N ALA A 34 7.45 -21.61 8.48
CA ALA A 34 6.86 -22.89 8.06
C ALA A 34 6.42 -22.91 6.59
N ASP A 35 6.34 -24.12 6.03
CA ASP A 35 5.83 -24.44 4.69
C ASP A 35 4.71 -25.47 4.83
N GLY A 36 3.53 -25.16 4.31
CA GLY A 36 2.40 -26.08 4.31
C GLY A 36 1.75 -26.15 2.94
N ARG A 37 1.31 -27.35 2.56
CA ARG A 37 0.76 -27.66 1.24
C ARG A 37 -0.37 -28.66 1.38
N TRP A 38 -1.39 -28.50 0.56
CA TRP A 38 -2.51 -29.42 0.47
C TRP A 38 -2.96 -29.52 -0.99
N GLN A 39 -3.33 -30.72 -1.41
CA GLN A 39 -3.92 -30.98 -2.71
C GLN A 39 -5.23 -31.74 -2.51
N SER A 40 -6.26 -31.41 -3.28
CA SER A 40 -7.51 -32.16 -3.27
C SER A 40 -7.31 -33.59 -3.75
N ALA A 41 -8.18 -34.51 -3.32
CA ALA A 41 -8.06 -35.93 -3.64
C ALA A 41 -8.09 -36.23 -5.15
N ASP A 42 -8.81 -35.43 -5.93
CA ASP A 42 -8.89 -35.50 -7.39
C ASP A 42 -7.71 -34.79 -8.10
N GLY A 43 -6.85 -34.09 -7.35
CA GLY A 43 -5.73 -33.33 -7.87
C GLY A 43 -6.08 -31.97 -8.45
N ALA A 44 -7.36 -31.59 -8.51
CA ALA A 44 -7.82 -30.37 -9.21
C ALA A 44 -7.44 -29.07 -8.50
N VAL A 45 -7.29 -29.09 -7.17
CA VAL A 45 -7.02 -27.91 -6.34
C VAL A 45 -5.73 -28.10 -5.57
N PHE A 46 -4.89 -27.06 -5.55
CA PHE A 46 -3.70 -26.98 -4.71
C PHE A 46 -3.73 -25.72 -3.86
N LEU A 47 -3.44 -25.85 -2.56
CA LEU A 47 -3.29 -24.74 -1.62
C LEU A 47 -1.91 -24.82 -0.95
N GLY A 48 -1.12 -23.76 -1.06
CA GLY A 48 0.21 -23.61 -0.46
C GLY A 48 0.28 -22.39 0.44
N HIS A 49 1.07 -22.50 1.51
CA HIS A 49 1.23 -21.45 2.51
C HIS A 49 2.67 -21.38 3.03
N ARG A 50 3.19 -20.16 3.15
CA ARG A 50 4.46 -19.79 3.78
C ARG A 50 4.17 -19.00 5.05
N ARG A 51 4.53 -19.52 6.22
CA ARG A 51 4.15 -18.93 7.51
C ARG A 51 5.22 -18.01 8.09
N LEU A 52 4.82 -16.82 8.52
CA LEU A 52 5.52 -16.07 9.56
C LEU A 52 4.69 -16.20 10.85
N SER A 53 5.23 -16.85 11.85
CA SER A 53 4.52 -17.19 13.09
C SER A 53 4.53 -15.97 14.03
N ILE A 54 3.36 -15.36 14.21
CA ILE A 54 3.14 -14.17 15.05
C ILE A 54 2.21 -14.46 16.22
N ILE A 55 1.07 -15.11 15.97
CA ILE A 55 0.14 -15.63 16.98
C ILE A 55 0.09 -17.16 16.88
N ASP A 56 0.07 -17.80 18.05
CA ASP A 56 0.12 -19.24 18.24
C ASP A 56 1.34 -19.85 17.54
N LEU A 57 2.50 -19.80 18.19
CA LEU A 57 3.77 -20.24 17.57
C LEU A 57 3.86 -21.76 17.37
N SER A 58 2.83 -22.52 17.75
CA SER A 58 2.80 -23.97 17.59
C SER A 58 2.63 -24.39 16.14
N SER A 59 3.01 -25.63 15.83
CA SER A 59 2.75 -26.24 14.52
C SER A 59 1.27 -26.55 14.28
N ALA A 60 0.43 -26.55 15.32
CA ALA A 60 -1.01 -26.77 15.19
C ALA A 60 -1.71 -25.61 14.46
N ALA A 61 -1.14 -24.40 14.56
CA ALA A 61 -1.59 -23.22 13.82
C ALA A 61 -0.98 -23.09 12.41
N ASN A 62 -0.23 -24.10 11.94
CA ASN A 62 0.24 -24.11 10.56
C ASN A 62 -0.93 -24.28 9.58
N GLN A 63 -0.79 -23.66 8.41
CA GLN A 63 -1.78 -23.70 7.36
C GLN A 63 -1.22 -24.44 6.14
N PRO A 64 -2.03 -25.05 5.26
CA PRO A 64 -3.50 -24.98 5.20
C PRO A 64 -4.22 -25.51 6.45
N MET A 65 -5.21 -24.77 6.95
CA MET A 65 -5.97 -25.11 8.15
C MET A 65 -7.32 -25.72 7.77
N PHE A 66 -7.73 -26.75 8.51
CA PHE A 66 -8.93 -27.53 8.21
C PHE A 66 -10.03 -27.25 9.21
N SER A 67 -11.25 -27.08 8.71
CA SER A 67 -12.42 -26.95 9.57
C SER A 67 -13.02 -28.32 9.88
N PRO A 68 -13.84 -28.47 10.94
CA PRO A 68 -14.56 -29.71 11.22
C PRO A 68 -15.45 -30.18 10.05
N GLY A 69 -16.01 -29.25 9.27
CA GLY A 69 -16.78 -29.53 8.07
C GLY A 69 -15.95 -29.83 6.81
N GLY A 70 -14.62 -29.90 6.93
CA GLY A 70 -13.71 -30.27 5.85
C GLY A 70 -13.28 -29.12 4.94
N LYS A 71 -13.63 -27.86 5.25
CA LYS A 71 -13.15 -26.70 4.48
C LYS A 71 -11.66 -26.46 4.74
N VAL A 72 -10.95 -25.94 3.74
CA VAL A 72 -9.49 -25.75 3.80
C VAL A 72 -9.14 -24.28 3.58
N LEU A 73 -8.51 -23.65 4.58
CA LEU A 73 -8.15 -22.23 4.57
C LEU A 73 -6.64 -22.04 4.41
N ILE A 74 -6.27 -21.13 3.51
CA ILE A 74 -4.98 -20.44 3.54
C ILE A 74 -5.22 -18.94 3.71
N TYR A 75 -4.42 -18.32 4.57
CA TYR A 75 -4.67 -17.01 5.15
C TYR A 75 -3.37 -16.24 5.33
N ASN A 76 -3.35 -15.02 4.83
CA ASN A 76 -2.29 -14.04 5.02
C ASN A 76 -2.91 -12.81 5.68
N GLY A 77 -2.93 -12.76 7.01
CA GLY A 77 -3.58 -11.69 7.75
C GLY A 77 -3.23 -11.63 9.23
N GLU A 78 -3.90 -10.70 9.90
CA GLU A 78 -4.15 -10.69 11.34
C GLU A 78 -5.59 -10.23 11.60
N ILE A 79 -6.38 -10.97 12.39
CA ILE A 79 -7.72 -10.55 12.85
C ILE A 79 -7.64 -10.00 14.27
N TYR A 80 -7.54 -8.68 14.42
CA TYR A 80 -7.32 -8.02 15.71
C TYR A 80 -8.45 -8.24 16.73
N ASN A 81 -9.69 -8.48 16.29
CA ASN A 81 -10.82 -8.78 17.17
C ASN A 81 -11.12 -10.28 17.31
N TYR A 82 -10.18 -11.17 16.99
CA TYR A 82 -10.42 -12.63 17.04
C TYR A 82 -10.87 -13.14 18.42
N ARG A 83 -10.43 -12.52 19.52
CA ARG A 83 -10.84 -12.93 20.88
C ARG A 83 -12.32 -12.67 21.15
N GLU A 84 -12.86 -11.57 20.62
CA GLU A 84 -14.29 -11.23 20.72
C GLU A 84 -15.11 -12.19 19.87
N LEU A 85 -14.68 -12.44 18.63
CA LEU A 85 -15.32 -13.37 17.72
C LEU A 85 -15.27 -14.81 18.23
N ARG A 86 -14.16 -15.22 18.86
CA ARG A 86 -14.01 -16.52 19.52
C ARG A 86 -15.07 -16.70 20.59
N ALA A 87 -15.23 -15.74 21.50
CA ALA A 87 -16.25 -15.81 22.55
C ALA A 87 -17.67 -15.92 21.96
N GLU A 88 -17.97 -15.18 20.88
CA GLU A 88 -19.24 -15.28 20.16
C GLU A 88 -19.47 -16.67 19.53
N LEU A 89 -18.42 -17.32 19.04
CA LEU A 89 -18.48 -18.66 18.43
C LEU A 89 -18.57 -19.75 19.51
N GLU A 90 -17.84 -19.62 20.61
CA GLU A 90 -17.92 -20.53 21.78
C GLU A 90 -19.33 -20.51 22.38
N ALA A 91 -19.96 -19.33 22.49
CA ALA A 91 -21.35 -19.19 22.92
C ALA A 91 -22.36 -19.89 21.99
N ARG A 92 -21.96 -20.18 20.74
CA ARG A 92 -22.74 -20.94 19.74
C ARG A 92 -22.34 -22.42 19.68
N GLY A 93 -21.47 -22.88 20.57
CA GLY A 93 -21.06 -24.27 20.69
C GLY A 93 -19.84 -24.66 19.86
N GLN A 94 -19.17 -23.70 19.21
CA GLN A 94 -17.91 -23.97 18.49
C GLN A 94 -16.80 -24.33 19.48
N ARG A 95 -15.91 -25.23 19.06
CA ARG A 95 -14.75 -25.67 19.83
C ARG A 95 -13.48 -25.36 19.07
N PHE A 96 -12.47 -24.90 19.80
CA PHE A 96 -11.19 -24.47 19.24
C PHE A 96 -10.09 -25.44 19.69
N THR A 97 -9.17 -25.72 18.77
CA THR A 97 -8.00 -26.59 18.97
C THR A 97 -6.71 -25.78 19.08
N THR A 98 -6.74 -24.52 18.65
CA THR A 98 -5.63 -23.58 18.66
C THR A 98 -6.02 -22.28 19.37
N SER A 99 -5.02 -21.42 19.55
CA SER A 99 -5.17 -20.02 19.98
C SER A 99 -5.04 -19.03 18.83
N SER A 100 -4.85 -19.53 17.59
CA SER A 100 -4.68 -18.70 16.41
C SER A 100 -5.98 -18.01 16.01
N ASP A 101 -5.84 -16.75 15.60
CA ASP A 101 -6.85 -15.98 14.89
C ASP A 101 -7.32 -16.66 13.59
N THR A 102 -6.46 -17.48 12.96
CA THR A 102 -6.78 -18.25 11.75
C THR A 102 -7.94 -19.21 11.97
N GLU A 103 -7.97 -19.91 13.11
CA GLU A 103 -9.05 -20.87 13.41
C GLU A 103 -10.37 -20.15 13.67
N VAL A 104 -10.32 -18.99 14.33
CA VAL A 104 -11.48 -18.11 14.52
C VAL A 104 -12.04 -17.64 13.19
N LEU A 105 -11.18 -17.20 12.27
CA LEU A 105 -11.59 -16.81 10.93
C LEU A 105 -12.26 -17.96 10.17
N LEU A 106 -11.66 -19.15 10.20
CA LEU A 106 -12.18 -20.34 9.54
C LEU A 106 -13.58 -20.70 10.06
N LEU A 107 -13.74 -20.79 11.38
CA LEU A 107 -15.01 -21.15 12.00
C LEU A 107 -16.05 -20.03 11.86
N ALA A 108 -15.66 -18.75 11.84
CA ALA A 108 -16.57 -17.65 11.55
C ALA A 108 -17.14 -17.73 10.13
N LEU A 109 -16.28 -17.98 9.12
CA LEU A 109 -16.70 -18.15 7.73
C LEU A 109 -17.59 -19.38 7.55
N GLU A 110 -17.32 -20.46 8.28
CA GLU A 110 -18.17 -21.66 8.27
C GLU A 110 -19.52 -21.42 8.95
N GLN A 111 -19.54 -20.76 10.11
CA GLN A 111 -20.72 -20.56 10.94
C GLN A 111 -21.69 -19.51 10.38
N TRP A 112 -21.18 -18.43 9.80
CA TRP A 112 -21.98 -17.29 9.37
C TRP A 112 -22.01 -17.07 7.86
N GLY A 113 -21.09 -17.69 7.09
CA GLY A 113 -20.89 -17.36 5.68
C GLY A 113 -20.15 -16.03 5.49
N PRO A 114 -19.55 -15.79 4.31
CA PRO A 114 -18.72 -14.61 4.07
C PRO A 114 -19.48 -13.29 4.18
N GLU A 115 -20.73 -13.24 3.74
CA GLU A 115 -21.56 -12.03 3.75
C GLU A 115 -21.77 -11.49 5.18
N ALA A 116 -21.90 -12.37 6.17
CA ALA A 116 -22.09 -11.98 7.56
C ALA A 116 -20.78 -11.98 8.38
N ALA A 117 -19.82 -12.84 8.04
CA ALA A 117 -18.55 -12.93 8.76
C ALA A 117 -17.60 -11.78 8.40
N LEU A 118 -17.40 -11.48 7.11
CA LEU A 118 -16.40 -10.48 6.66
C LEU A 118 -16.63 -9.08 7.23
N PRO A 119 -17.87 -8.54 7.31
CA PRO A 119 -18.12 -7.23 7.93
C PRO A 119 -17.81 -7.16 9.43
N LYS A 120 -17.75 -8.31 10.12
CA LYS A 120 -17.39 -8.39 11.54
C LYS A 120 -15.88 -8.41 11.77
N LEU A 121 -15.08 -8.67 10.74
CA LEU A 121 -13.63 -8.79 10.87
C LEU A 121 -13.00 -7.41 11.00
N ARG A 122 -12.22 -7.24 12.06
CA ARG A 122 -11.34 -6.08 12.24
C ARG A 122 -9.91 -6.57 12.05
N GLY A 123 -9.34 -6.34 10.88
CA GLY A 123 -8.05 -6.93 10.55
C GLY A 123 -7.50 -6.50 9.21
N MET A 124 -6.30 -6.97 8.92
CA MET A 124 -5.68 -6.93 7.59
C MET A 124 -5.58 -8.37 7.09
N PHE A 125 -5.98 -8.66 5.86
CA PHE A 125 -6.08 -10.04 5.39
C PHE A 125 -6.24 -10.17 3.88
N SER A 126 -5.63 -11.23 3.35
CA SER A 126 -6.09 -11.92 2.15
C SER A 126 -6.23 -13.41 2.45
N LEU A 127 -7.26 -14.05 1.88
CA LEU A 127 -7.55 -15.46 2.14
C LEU A 127 -8.08 -16.19 0.92
N VAL A 128 -7.87 -17.51 0.94
CA VAL A 128 -8.50 -18.48 0.06
C VAL A 128 -9.06 -19.61 0.92
N LEU A 129 -10.37 -19.85 0.81
CA LEU A 129 -11.07 -20.93 1.50
C LEU A 129 -11.70 -21.87 0.47
N TRP A 130 -11.24 -23.12 0.42
CA TRP A 130 -11.82 -24.16 -0.42
C TRP A 130 -12.93 -24.89 0.32
N ASP A 131 -14.10 -24.98 -0.30
CA ASP A 131 -15.23 -25.79 0.16
C ASP A 131 -15.36 -27.03 -0.74
N PRO A 132 -14.87 -28.20 -0.30
CA PRO A 132 -14.93 -29.42 -1.10
C PRO A 132 -16.37 -29.94 -1.27
N ALA A 133 -17.28 -29.66 -0.34
CA ALA A 133 -18.66 -30.10 -0.42
C ALA A 133 -19.42 -29.36 -1.54
N GLN A 134 -19.04 -28.11 -1.80
CA GLN A 134 -19.67 -27.26 -2.82
C GLN A 134 -18.83 -27.07 -4.09
N GLY A 135 -17.62 -27.65 -4.14
CA GLY A 135 -16.70 -27.54 -5.26
C GLY A 135 -16.35 -26.11 -5.64
N ARG A 136 -16.19 -25.22 -4.65
CA ARG A 136 -15.93 -23.79 -4.88
C ARG A 136 -14.93 -23.19 -3.91
N ALA A 137 -14.26 -22.13 -4.34
CA ALA A 137 -13.34 -21.36 -3.52
C ALA A 137 -13.90 -19.97 -3.21
N LEU A 138 -13.75 -19.53 -1.96
CA LEU A 138 -13.92 -18.15 -1.55
C LEU A 138 -12.56 -17.46 -1.56
N LEU A 139 -12.49 -16.31 -2.22
CA LEU A 139 -11.36 -15.38 -2.19
C LEU A 139 -11.83 -14.11 -1.48
N ALA A 140 -11.09 -13.59 -0.50
CA ALA A 140 -11.46 -12.33 0.16
C ALA A 140 -10.23 -11.47 0.51
N ARG A 141 -10.43 -10.15 0.52
CA ARG A 141 -9.40 -9.14 0.84
C ARG A 141 -9.95 -8.11 1.82
N ASP A 142 -9.08 -7.60 2.69
CA ASP A 142 -9.44 -6.68 3.77
C ASP A 142 -9.96 -5.32 3.29
N PRO A 143 -10.60 -4.53 4.19
CA PRO A 143 -11.29 -3.29 3.84
C PRO A 143 -10.45 -2.25 3.11
N PHE A 144 -9.16 -2.14 3.42
CA PHE A 144 -8.26 -1.13 2.85
C PHE A 144 -7.26 -1.71 1.84
N GLY A 145 -7.35 -3.01 1.55
CA GLY A 145 -6.44 -3.69 0.64
C GLY A 145 -5.01 -3.81 1.18
N ILE A 146 -4.85 -3.83 2.51
CA ILE A 146 -3.56 -3.87 3.21
C ILE A 146 -2.76 -5.09 2.77
N LYS A 147 -3.41 -6.26 2.67
CA LYS A 147 -2.78 -7.48 2.19
C LYS A 147 -3.05 -7.72 0.72
N PRO A 148 -2.01 -7.99 -0.09
CA PRO A 148 -2.19 -8.24 -1.51
C PRO A 148 -2.87 -9.60 -1.75
N LEU A 149 -3.67 -9.64 -2.82
CA LEU A 149 -4.20 -10.87 -3.41
C LEU A 149 -4.30 -10.68 -4.92
N TYR A 150 -3.33 -11.25 -5.63
CA TYR A 150 -3.27 -11.27 -7.09
C TYR A 150 -3.98 -12.49 -7.62
N LEU A 151 -4.53 -12.37 -8.83
CA LEU A 151 -5.29 -13.40 -9.52
C LEU A 151 -4.75 -13.53 -10.94
N TRP A 152 -4.43 -14.74 -11.36
CA TRP A 152 -4.10 -15.07 -12.75
C TRP A 152 -5.20 -15.96 -13.34
N GLN A 153 -5.70 -15.58 -14.52
CA GLN A 153 -6.60 -16.41 -15.31
C GLN A 153 -5.84 -17.06 -16.45
N GLY A 154 -5.79 -18.39 -16.45
CA GLY A 154 -5.07 -19.15 -17.47
C GLY A 154 -5.89 -19.34 -18.75
N PRO A 155 -5.22 -19.59 -19.89
CA PRO A 155 -5.88 -19.71 -21.19
C PRO A 155 -6.79 -20.94 -21.31
N LYS A 156 -6.68 -21.93 -20.42
CA LYS A 156 -7.57 -23.11 -20.39
C LYS A 156 -8.68 -22.98 -19.35
N GLY A 157 -8.80 -21.81 -18.70
CA GLY A 157 -9.75 -21.57 -17.62
C GLY A 157 -9.19 -21.91 -16.23
N GLU A 158 -7.87 -22.02 -16.08
CA GLU A 158 -7.21 -22.07 -14.77
C GLU A 158 -7.47 -20.77 -14.00
N LEU A 159 -7.54 -20.87 -12.67
CA LEU A 159 -7.40 -19.71 -11.78
C LEU A 159 -6.26 -19.96 -10.80
N ALA A 160 -5.34 -19.01 -10.67
CA ALA A 160 -4.41 -18.97 -9.55
C ALA A 160 -4.61 -17.70 -8.72
N ALA A 161 -4.47 -17.82 -7.40
CA ALA A 161 -4.52 -16.70 -6.46
C ALA A 161 -3.26 -16.70 -5.61
N ALA A 162 -2.58 -15.55 -5.46
CA ALA A 162 -1.33 -15.48 -4.72
C ALA A 162 -1.13 -14.14 -4.00
N SER A 163 -0.33 -14.14 -2.93
CA SER A 163 0.11 -12.88 -2.30
C SER A 163 0.99 -12.02 -3.22
N GLU A 164 1.72 -12.64 -4.15
CA GLU A 164 2.73 -11.98 -4.99
C GLU A 164 2.71 -12.55 -6.42
N ILE A 165 2.80 -11.68 -7.44
CA ILE A 165 2.65 -12.06 -8.86
C ILE A 165 3.73 -13.06 -9.28
N LYS A 166 4.96 -12.92 -8.75
CA LYS A 166 6.08 -13.82 -9.03
C LYS A 166 5.72 -15.31 -8.87
N ALA A 167 4.76 -15.67 -8.01
CA ALA A 167 4.32 -17.05 -7.83
C ALA A 167 3.82 -17.68 -9.13
N PHE A 168 3.15 -16.90 -10.00
CA PHE A 168 2.59 -17.41 -11.25
C PHE A 168 3.66 -17.83 -12.27
N TYR A 169 4.87 -17.29 -12.17
CA TYR A 169 5.99 -17.61 -13.07
C TYR A 169 6.46 -19.06 -12.96
N ALA A 170 6.12 -19.77 -11.87
CA ALA A 170 6.38 -21.19 -11.74
C ALA A 170 5.38 -22.05 -12.55
N LEU A 171 4.22 -21.52 -12.94
CA LEU A 171 3.15 -22.28 -13.59
C LEU A 171 3.45 -22.49 -15.09
N PRO A 172 3.34 -23.71 -15.64
CA PRO A 172 3.71 -23.98 -17.03
C PRO A 172 2.94 -23.14 -18.07
N GLY A 173 1.69 -22.79 -17.80
CA GLY A 173 0.85 -22.01 -18.71
C GLY A 173 0.97 -20.49 -18.59
N PHE A 174 1.76 -19.97 -17.64
CA PHE A 174 1.92 -18.54 -17.43
C PHE A 174 2.95 -17.95 -18.40
N THR A 175 2.49 -17.03 -19.26
CA THR A 175 3.33 -16.27 -20.19
C THR A 175 3.23 -14.79 -19.83
N PRO A 176 4.33 -14.13 -19.42
CA PRO A 176 4.29 -12.72 -19.08
C PRO A 176 4.15 -11.86 -20.34
N GLU A 177 3.10 -11.06 -20.40
CA GLU A 177 2.91 -10.06 -21.46
C GLU A 177 2.49 -8.72 -20.85
N LEU A 178 3.09 -7.63 -21.34
CA LEU A 178 2.73 -6.28 -20.91
C LEU A 178 1.31 -5.91 -21.35
N ASP A 179 0.50 -5.40 -20.43
CA ASP A 179 -0.76 -4.72 -20.76
C ASP A 179 -0.48 -3.27 -21.20
N ALA A 180 -0.32 -3.06 -22.50
CA ALA A 180 -0.09 -1.74 -23.08
C ALA A 180 -1.23 -0.75 -22.79
N HIS A 181 -2.47 -1.21 -22.55
CA HIS A 181 -3.60 -0.34 -22.21
C HIS A 181 -3.43 0.34 -20.84
N SER A 182 -2.60 -0.22 -19.97
CA SER A 182 -2.32 0.30 -18.63
C SER A 182 -1.16 1.30 -18.62
N LEU A 183 -0.36 1.38 -19.68
CA LEU A 183 0.80 2.28 -19.76
C LEU A 183 0.48 3.78 -19.61
N PRO A 184 -0.56 4.34 -20.25
CA PRO A 184 -0.85 5.77 -20.12
C PRO A 184 -1.13 6.18 -18.66
N GLU A 185 -1.93 5.38 -17.96
CA GLU A 185 -2.25 5.63 -16.56
C GLU A 185 -1.03 5.43 -15.66
N TYR A 186 -0.30 4.33 -15.84
CA TYR A 186 0.90 4.05 -15.03
C TYR A 186 1.97 5.13 -15.23
N LEU A 187 2.30 5.54 -16.45
CA LEU A 187 3.33 6.56 -16.66
C LEU A 187 2.91 7.89 -16.02
N ARG A 188 1.64 8.25 -16.11
CA ARG A 188 1.13 9.48 -15.49
C ARG A 188 1.17 9.43 -13.97
N PHE A 189 0.76 8.35 -13.33
CA PHE A 189 0.49 8.29 -11.88
C PHE A 189 1.41 7.34 -11.09
N ARG A 190 2.34 6.66 -11.76
CA ARG A 190 3.15 5.54 -11.24
C ARG A 190 2.33 4.43 -10.59
N SER A 191 1.04 4.36 -10.89
CA SER A 191 0.11 3.42 -10.29
C SER A 191 -1.10 3.27 -11.20
N LEU A 192 -1.75 2.12 -11.09
CA LEU A 192 -3.03 1.86 -11.77
C LEU A 192 -4.16 1.98 -10.75
N SER A 193 -5.27 2.57 -11.18
CA SER A 193 -6.51 2.53 -10.40
C SER A 193 -7.27 1.22 -10.63
N GLY A 194 -8.08 0.85 -9.64
CA GLY A 194 -8.83 -0.39 -9.66
C GLY A 194 -7.94 -1.63 -9.52
N ASN A 195 -8.23 -2.65 -10.33
CA ASN A 195 -7.79 -4.02 -10.09
C ASN A 195 -6.77 -4.53 -11.11
N ARG A 196 -6.32 -3.68 -12.03
CA ARG A 196 -5.40 -4.07 -13.10
C ARG A 196 -3.97 -4.16 -12.60
N THR A 197 -3.16 -4.94 -13.32
CA THR A 197 -1.70 -4.91 -13.21
C THR A 197 -1.10 -4.56 -14.58
N LEU A 198 0.22 -4.38 -14.64
CA LEU A 198 0.91 -4.21 -15.92
C LEU A 198 1.07 -5.51 -16.71
N LEU A 199 0.64 -6.65 -16.17
CA LEU A 199 0.66 -7.94 -16.86
C LEU A 199 -0.75 -8.31 -17.32
N LYS A 200 -0.85 -8.78 -18.57
CA LYS A 200 -2.09 -9.37 -19.08
C LYS A 200 -2.50 -10.57 -18.23
N ASP A 201 -3.81 -10.78 -18.15
CA ASP A 201 -4.46 -11.87 -17.41
C ASP A 201 -4.16 -11.91 -15.90
N VAL A 202 -3.42 -10.93 -15.38
CA VAL A 202 -3.14 -10.75 -13.95
C VAL A 202 -3.89 -9.54 -13.43
N SER A 203 -4.71 -9.78 -12.41
CA SER A 203 -5.50 -8.75 -11.73
C SER A 203 -5.33 -8.84 -10.22
N LYS A 204 -5.91 -7.90 -9.49
CA LYS A 204 -5.93 -7.84 -8.02
C LYS A 204 -7.38 -8.06 -7.57
N LEU A 205 -7.60 -8.81 -6.49
CA LEU A 205 -8.92 -8.76 -5.85
C LEU A 205 -9.09 -7.35 -5.25
N PRO A 206 -10.19 -6.63 -5.55
CA PRO A 206 -10.41 -5.29 -5.00
C PRO A 206 -10.44 -5.30 -3.47
N PRO A 207 -10.03 -4.19 -2.81
CA PRO A 207 -10.24 -3.98 -1.38
C PRO A 207 -11.71 -4.19 -0.98
N ALA A 208 -11.94 -4.52 0.30
CA ALA A 208 -13.26 -4.68 0.88
C ALA A 208 -14.20 -5.63 0.11
N SER A 209 -13.62 -6.61 -0.58
CA SER A 209 -14.38 -7.48 -1.49
C SER A 209 -14.07 -8.96 -1.28
N PHE A 210 -15.04 -9.80 -1.63
CA PHE A 210 -14.86 -11.23 -1.77
C PHE A 210 -15.39 -11.72 -3.11
N ALA A 211 -14.96 -12.89 -3.57
CA ALA A 211 -15.48 -13.52 -4.77
C ALA A 211 -15.56 -15.03 -4.58
N TRP A 212 -16.61 -15.63 -5.14
CA TRP A 212 -16.70 -17.07 -5.29
C TRP A 212 -16.13 -17.48 -6.64
N HIS A 213 -15.30 -18.52 -6.64
CA HIS A 213 -14.81 -19.16 -7.84
C HIS A 213 -15.29 -20.60 -7.94
N ARG A 214 -15.82 -20.95 -9.11
CA ARG A 214 -15.95 -22.32 -9.59
C ARG A 214 -15.28 -22.45 -10.95
N PRO A 215 -14.70 -23.61 -11.28
CA PRO A 215 -14.17 -23.86 -12.61
C PRO A 215 -15.23 -23.57 -13.69
N GLY A 216 -14.89 -22.76 -14.68
CA GLY A 216 -15.79 -22.34 -15.76
C GLY A 216 -16.68 -21.12 -15.47
N GLU A 217 -16.71 -20.61 -14.23
CA GLU A 217 -17.46 -19.40 -13.88
C GLU A 217 -16.57 -18.15 -13.92
N THR A 218 -17.12 -17.04 -14.43
CA THR A 218 -16.46 -15.74 -14.34
C THR A 218 -16.43 -15.26 -12.90
N LEU A 219 -15.25 -14.87 -12.44
CA LEU A 219 -15.08 -14.30 -11.10
C LEU A 219 -15.77 -12.94 -11.00
N ARG A 220 -16.68 -12.78 -10.03
CA ARG A 220 -17.39 -11.52 -9.77
C ARG A 220 -17.18 -11.08 -8.33
N PRO A 221 -16.29 -10.09 -8.08
CA PRO A 221 -16.12 -9.53 -6.75
C PRO A 221 -17.38 -8.84 -6.24
N VAL A 222 -17.72 -9.10 -4.98
CA VAL A 222 -18.79 -8.47 -4.20
C VAL A 222 -18.14 -7.64 -3.10
N LYS A 223 -18.44 -6.35 -3.05
CA LYS A 223 -17.99 -5.45 -1.99
C LYS A 223 -18.80 -5.72 -0.72
N TYR A 224 -18.13 -6.12 0.36
CA TYR A 224 -18.78 -6.40 1.67
C TYR A 224 -18.73 -5.22 2.64
N TRP A 225 -17.89 -4.21 2.36
CA TRP A 225 -17.77 -3.02 3.19
C TRP A 225 -17.52 -1.77 2.36
N ASP A 226 -18.19 -0.67 2.71
CA ASP A 226 -18.00 0.64 2.10
C ASP A 226 -17.91 1.70 3.19
N LEU A 227 -16.75 2.34 3.31
CA LEU A 227 -16.50 3.39 4.29
C LEU A 227 -17.53 4.53 4.20
N THR A 228 -17.99 4.87 3.00
CA THR A 228 -18.94 5.96 2.80
C THR A 228 -20.34 5.65 3.34
N GLN A 229 -20.64 4.38 3.59
CA GLN A 229 -21.93 3.91 4.08
C GLN A 229 -21.93 3.55 5.58
N ASP A 230 -20.75 3.58 6.23
CA ASP A 230 -20.57 3.13 7.62
C ASP A 230 -20.00 4.25 8.53
N LEU A 231 -20.23 5.52 8.21
CA LEU A 231 -19.68 6.65 8.99
C LEU A 231 -20.30 6.75 10.39
N ASP A 232 -19.49 7.14 11.39
CA ASP A 232 -19.99 7.51 12.73
C ASP A 232 -20.60 8.92 12.66
N PRO A 233 -21.90 9.14 12.93
CA PRO A 233 -22.51 10.45 12.81
C PRO A 233 -22.14 11.44 13.93
N GLU A 234 -21.62 10.96 15.08
CA GLU A 234 -21.40 11.79 16.26
C GLU A 234 -20.28 12.85 16.11
N PRO A 235 -19.12 12.54 15.48
CA PRO A 235 -18.06 13.51 15.27
C PRO A 235 -18.50 14.74 14.46
N ALA A 236 -19.40 14.57 13.49
CA ALA A 236 -19.91 15.66 12.65
C ALA A 236 -20.64 16.75 13.46
N ARG A 237 -21.18 16.40 14.64
CA ARG A 237 -21.99 17.29 15.49
C ARG A 237 -21.21 17.92 16.65
N SER A 238 -19.91 17.69 16.71
CA SER A 238 -19.09 17.93 17.91
C SER A 238 -17.90 18.85 17.62
N GLY A 239 -17.53 19.64 18.62
CA GLY A 239 -16.38 20.54 18.53
C GLY A 239 -15.03 19.80 18.59
N LEU A 240 -13.97 20.45 18.09
CA LEU A 240 -12.62 19.88 17.99
C LEU A 240 -12.10 19.27 19.30
N ALA A 241 -12.31 19.94 20.45
CA ALA A 241 -11.83 19.43 21.74
C ALA A 241 -12.51 18.11 22.15
N ALA A 242 -13.83 18.01 21.97
CA ALA A 242 -14.59 16.79 22.25
C ALA A 242 -14.18 15.65 21.30
N ASN A 243 -14.06 15.95 20.01
CA ASN A 243 -13.61 14.99 19.01
C ASN A 243 -12.16 14.54 19.24
N THR A 244 -11.27 15.44 19.67
CA THR A 244 -9.89 15.06 20.04
C THR A 244 -9.88 14.07 21.19
N THR A 245 -10.72 14.25 22.21
CA THR A 245 -10.84 13.29 23.32
C THR A 245 -11.36 11.94 22.86
N ARG A 246 -12.41 11.92 22.03
CA ARG A 246 -12.95 10.68 21.44
C ARG A 246 -11.91 9.97 20.58
N PHE A 247 -11.22 10.72 19.71
CA PHE A 247 -10.18 10.17 18.85
C PHE A 247 -9.04 9.56 19.65
N VAL A 248 -8.57 10.21 20.71
CA VAL A 248 -7.49 9.68 21.55
C VAL A 248 -7.89 8.35 22.19
N GLU A 249 -9.14 8.21 22.66
CA GLU A 249 -9.63 6.96 23.24
C GLU A 249 -9.79 5.87 22.17
N LEU A 250 -10.43 6.20 21.05
CA LEU A 250 -10.57 5.31 19.91
C LEU A 250 -9.21 4.81 19.42
N PHE A 251 -8.27 5.71 19.20
CA PHE A 251 -6.95 5.38 18.67
C PHE A 251 -6.13 4.57 19.68
N ARG A 252 -6.32 4.78 20.99
CA ARG A 252 -5.77 3.90 22.03
C ARG A 252 -6.28 2.47 21.89
N GLN A 253 -7.58 2.30 21.73
CA GLN A 253 -8.18 0.96 21.52
C GLN A 253 -7.69 0.32 20.22
N THR A 254 -7.55 1.11 19.15
CA THR A 254 -7.02 0.65 17.86
C THR A 254 -5.59 0.18 17.96
N VAL A 255 -4.69 1.00 18.51
CA VAL A 255 -3.29 0.62 18.67
C VAL A 255 -3.18 -0.61 19.57
N ARG A 256 -3.93 -0.68 20.67
CA ARG A 256 -3.95 -1.87 21.55
C ARG A 256 -4.37 -3.14 20.81
N ALA A 257 -5.38 -3.07 19.94
CA ALA A 257 -5.78 -4.21 19.12
C ALA A 257 -4.66 -4.65 18.14
N HIS A 258 -3.87 -3.70 17.65
CA HIS A 258 -2.73 -3.96 16.76
C HIS A 258 -1.48 -4.46 17.50
N LEU A 259 -1.44 -4.42 18.84
CA LEU A 259 -0.34 -4.93 19.66
C LEU A 259 -0.41 -6.44 19.94
N ILE A 260 -1.51 -7.11 19.57
CA ILE A 260 -1.71 -8.54 19.84
C ILE A 260 -0.67 -9.36 19.05
N ALA A 261 0.28 -9.97 19.74
CA ALA A 261 1.27 -10.88 19.18
C ALA A 261 1.90 -11.74 20.28
N ASP A 262 2.36 -12.94 19.94
CA ASP A 262 3.18 -13.81 20.82
C ASP A 262 4.69 -13.59 20.61
N VAL A 263 5.04 -12.53 19.88
CA VAL A 263 6.41 -12.13 19.50
C VAL A 263 6.60 -10.63 19.76
N PRO A 264 7.86 -10.16 19.89
CA PRO A 264 8.12 -8.74 20.13
C PRO A 264 7.58 -7.83 19.01
N VAL A 265 6.98 -6.72 19.42
CA VAL A 265 6.42 -5.66 18.57
C VAL A 265 7.24 -4.38 18.71
N GLY A 266 7.59 -3.77 17.58
CA GLY A 266 8.26 -2.47 17.49
C GLY A 266 7.44 -1.43 16.72
N THR A 267 8.04 -0.28 16.45
CA THR A 267 7.40 0.80 15.67
C THR A 267 8.35 1.42 14.66
N GLN A 268 7.85 1.71 13.46
CA GLN A 268 8.53 2.57 12.49
C GLN A 268 8.45 4.01 12.99
N PHE A 269 9.59 4.64 13.21
CA PHE A 269 9.65 5.90 13.92
C PHE A 269 10.42 6.95 13.12
N SER A 270 9.69 7.91 12.53
CA SER A 270 10.27 9.01 11.74
C SER A 270 10.30 10.35 12.48
N GLY A 271 9.70 10.41 13.69
CA GLY A 271 9.41 11.68 14.37
C GLY A 271 8.20 12.43 13.77
N GLY A 272 7.71 12.07 12.58
CA GLY A 272 6.47 12.63 12.02
C GLY A 272 5.27 12.48 12.97
N VAL A 273 4.24 13.31 12.77
CA VAL A 273 3.03 13.31 13.64
C VAL A 273 2.43 11.91 13.77
N ASP A 274 2.38 11.15 12.68
CA ASP A 274 1.68 9.87 12.58
C ASP A 274 2.41 8.77 13.33
N SER A 275 3.68 8.54 12.97
CA SER A 275 4.53 7.54 13.60
C SER A 275 4.77 7.85 15.07
N SER A 276 4.89 9.14 15.44
CA SER A 276 5.01 9.57 16.82
C SER A 276 3.75 9.31 17.63
N LEU A 277 2.56 9.57 17.07
CA LEU A 277 1.30 9.29 17.75
C LEU A 277 1.10 7.78 17.97
N VAL A 278 1.35 6.96 16.94
CA VAL A 278 1.33 5.49 17.07
C VAL A 278 2.29 5.03 18.17
N SER A 279 3.52 5.53 18.15
CA SER A 279 4.56 5.15 19.12
C SER A 279 4.22 5.60 20.54
N ALA A 280 3.72 6.83 20.71
CA ALA A 280 3.32 7.37 22.00
C ALA A 280 2.17 6.57 22.63
N VAL A 281 1.20 6.16 21.82
CA VAL A 281 0.07 5.34 22.27
C VAL A 281 0.52 3.91 22.57
N ALA A 282 1.26 3.27 21.66
CA ALA A 282 1.74 1.90 21.85
C ALA A 282 2.63 1.76 23.10
N ARG A 283 3.40 2.80 23.41
CA ARG A 283 4.26 2.84 24.60
C ARG A 283 3.47 2.82 25.91
N ARG A 284 2.21 3.26 25.94
CA ARG A 284 1.39 3.18 27.17
C ARG A 284 1.13 1.73 27.57
N ASP A 285 0.96 0.84 26.61
CA ASP A 285 0.71 -0.59 26.84
C ASP A 285 2.02 -1.39 26.99
N LEU A 286 3.04 -1.10 26.17
CA LEU A 286 4.30 -1.87 26.17
C LEU A 286 5.43 -1.28 27.02
N GLY A 287 5.32 -0.04 27.47
CA GLY A 287 6.36 0.62 28.29
C GLY A 287 7.74 0.61 27.63
N ALA A 288 8.75 0.16 28.39
CA ALA A 288 10.13 0.08 27.93
C ALA A 288 10.40 -1.03 26.89
N ALA A 289 9.47 -1.97 26.71
CA ALA A 289 9.62 -3.04 25.72
C ALA A 289 9.46 -2.54 24.27
N LEU A 290 8.77 -1.41 24.06
CA LEU A 290 8.62 -0.83 22.72
C LEU A 290 9.94 -0.18 22.27
N ALA A 291 10.45 -0.66 21.13
CA ALA A 291 11.57 -0.05 20.43
C ALA A 291 11.10 0.61 19.13
N GLY A 292 11.61 1.81 18.86
CA GLY A 292 11.46 2.50 17.58
C GLY A 292 12.62 2.17 16.64
N PHE A 293 12.36 2.20 15.34
CA PHE A 293 13.35 1.99 14.29
C PHE A 293 13.30 3.14 13.30
N PHE A 294 14.47 3.69 12.96
CA PHE A 294 14.63 4.85 12.08
C PHE A 294 15.82 4.65 11.15
N CYS A 295 15.70 5.11 9.91
CA CYS A 295 16.82 5.16 8.97
C CYS A 295 17.10 6.62 8.60
N ARG A 296 18.32 7.08 8.90
CA ARG A 296 18.79 8.44 8.58
C ARG A 296 19.26 8.47 7.13
N VAL A 297 18.90 9.52 6.38
CA VAL A 297 19.41 9.75 5.02
C VAL A 297 20.67 10.60 5.10
N ASP A 298 21.71 10.25 4.34
CA ASP A 298 22.98 10.97 4.23
C ASP A 298 22.90 12.30 3.43
N ASP A 299 21.75 12.98 3.48
CA ASP A 299 21.51 14.28 2.86
C ASP A 299 20.92 15.24 3.92
N PRO A 300 21.61 16.35 4.26
CA PRO A 300 21.12 17.34 5.22
C PRO A 300 19.73 17.91 4.89
N ALA A 301 19.32 17.95 3.63
CA ALA A 301 17.99 18.42 3.24
C ALA A 301 16.87 17.42 3.60
N CYS A 302 17.23 16.16 3.82
CA CYS A 302 16.33 15.04 4.11
C CYS A 302 16.56 14.43 5.50
N ASP A 303 17.51 14.93 6.29
CA ASP A 303 17.85 14.42 7.62
C ASP A 303 16.82 14.85 8.68
N GLU A 304 16.02 13.90 9.17
CA GLU A 304 15.04 14.08 10.25
C GLU A 304 15.54 13.61 11.63
N SER A 305 16.80 13.15 11.74
CA SER A 305 17.33 12.47 12.93
C SER A 305 17.22 13.29 14.20
N ALA A 306 17.61 14.57 14.17
CA ALA A 306 17.57 15.45 15.35
C ALA A 306 16.15 15.57 15.94
N TYR A 307 15.14 15.54 15.08
CA TYR A 307 13.75 15.68 15.48
C TYR A 307 13.14 14.35 15.94
N ALA A 308 13.46 13.26 15.25
CA ALA A 308 13.16 11.92 15.75
C ALA A 308 13.74 11.74 17.16
N GLN A 309 15.00 12.13 17.38
CA GLN A 309 15.65 12.08 18.69
C GLN A 309 14.93 12.93 19.74
N ALA A 310 14.52 14.16 19.41
CA ALA A 310 13.79 15.03 20.34
C ALA A 310 12.45 14.40 20.79
N ILE A 311 11.69 13.79 19.87
CA ILE A 311 10.45 13.10 20.23
C ILE A 311 10.73 11.81 20.99
N ALA A 312 11.75 11.05 20.60
CA ALA A 312 12.14 9.84 21.31
C ALA A 312 12.49 10.15 22.77
N GLN A 313 13.24 11.24 23.01
CA GLN A 313 13.55 11.73 24.35
C GLN A 313 12.30 12.17 25.10
N ALA A 314 11.40 12.94 24.48
CA ALA A 314 10.15 13.37 25.11
C ALA A 314 9.25 12.18 25.51
N LEU A 315 9.26 11.10 24.72
CA LEU A 315 8.53 9.86 25.02
C LEU A 315 9.31 8.92 25.95
N GLY A 316 10.62 9.13 26.17
CA GLY A 316 11.50 8.20 26.88
C GLY A 316 11.72 6.87 26.13
N MET A 317 11.58 6.87 24.81
CA MET A 317 11.60 5.67 23.97
C MET A 317 13.01 5.37 23.44
N ARG A 318 13.38 4.08 23.41
CA ARG A 318 14.60 3.63 22.74
C ARG A 318 14.36 3.60 21.23
N VAL A 319 15.23 4.25 20.48
CA VAL A 319 15.19 4.25 19.01
C VAL A 319 16.50 3.70 18.47
N HIS A 320 16.39 2.67 17.64
CA HIS A 320 17.50 2.16 16.82
C HIS A 320 17.59 2.96 15.54
N GLN A 321 18.80 3.32 15.17
CA GLN A 321 19.09 4.11 13.99
C GLN A 321 20.13 3.42 13.13
N ASP A 322 19.90 3.42 11.82
CA ASP A 322 20.89 3.07 10.81
C ASP A 322 20.99 4.19 9.76
N GLU A 323 22.04 4.19 8.96
CA GLU A 323 22.32 5.20 7.93
C GLU A 323 22.07 4.66 6.52
N LEU A 324 21.42 5.49 5.70
CA LEU A 324 21.16 5.25 4.30
C LEU A 324 22.13 6.06 3.46
N THR A 325 23.13 5.38 2.91
CA THR A 325 24.06 5.97 1.94
C THR A 325 23.42 5.96 0.55
N SER A 326 22.90 7.10 0.12
CA SER A 326 22.01 7.23 -1.05
C SER A 326 22.62 6.88 -2.41
N GLY A 327 23.94 6.88 -2.56
CA GLY A 327 24.61 6.61 -3.85
C GLY A 327 24.70 5.13 -4.24
N VAL A 328 25.11 4.27 -3.30
CA VAL A 328 25.45 2.85 -3.53
C VAL A 328 24.20 1.96 -3.45
N LEU A 329 23.28 2.30 -2.54
CA LEU A 329 22.09 1.50 -2.25
C LEU A 329 21.12 1.40 -3.44
N PHE A 330 20.96 2.46 -4.23
CA PHE A 330 20.03 2.42 -5.37
C PHE A 330 20.49 1.52 -6.51
N SER A 331 21.78 1.53 -6.83
CA SER A 331 22.31 0.67 -7.89
C SER A 331 22.21 -0.81 -7.54
N GLU A 332 22.38 -1.15 -6.27
CA GLU A 332 22.42 -2.52 -5.76
C GLU A 332 21.01 -3.07 -5.47
N LEU A 333 20.12 -2.27 -4.90
CA LEU A 333 18.82 -2.74 -4.41
C LEU A 333 17.68 -2.59 -5.42
N LEU A 334 17.81 -1.76 -6.46
CA LEU A 334 16.68 -1.47 -7.36
C LEU A 334 16.10 -2.73 -8.00
N ASP A 335 16.94 -3.60 -8.57
CA ASP A 335 16.49 -4.83 -9.22
C ASP A 335 15.88 -5.81 -8.18
N GLN A 336 16.54 -5.98 -7.04
CA GLN A 336 16.06 -6.85 -5.95
C GLN A 336 14.70 -6.38 -5.41
N LEU A 337 14.56 -5.09 -5.12
CA LEU A 337 13.34 -4.54 -4.55
C LEU A 337 12.23 -4.46 -5.59
N THR A 338 12.56 -4.31 -6.87
CA THR A 338 11.59 -4.45 -7.95
C THR A 338 11.08 -5.89 -8.05
N TRP A 339 11.94 -6.89 -7.85
CA TRP A 339 11.52 -8.30 -7.74
C TRP A 339 10.59 -8.53 -6.54
N HIS A 340 10.90 -7.97 -5.37
CA HIS A 340 10.01 -8.08 -4.21
C HIS A 340 8.69 -7.34 -4.42
N GLN A 341 8.70 -6.18 -5.08
CA GLN A 341 7.52 -5.36 -5.36
C GLN A 341 6.58 -6.02 -6.39
N ASP A 342 7.04 -6.95 -7.24
CA ASP A 342 6.37 -7.55 -8.41
C ASP A 342 5.91 -6.58 -9.51
N GLU A 343 5.87 -5.30 -9.19
CA GLU A 343 5.46 -4.19 -10.02
C GLU A 343 6.60 -3.15 -9.98
N PRO A 344 6.63 -2.17 -10.89
CA PRO A 344 7.64 -1.12 -10.84
C PRO A 344 7.71 -0.45 -9.46
N LEU A 345 8.93 -0.13 -9.01
CA LEU A 345 9.14 0.54 -7.73
C LEU A 345 8.64 2.00 -7.78
N THR A 346 7.36 2.20 -7.46
CA THR A 346 6.60 3.45 -7.69
C THR A 346 7.18 4.66 -6.96
N HIS A 347 7.73 4.45 -5.77
CA HIS A 347 8.31 5.50 -4.96
C HIS A 347 9.76 5.14 -4.59
N PRO A 348 10.75 6.02 -4.81
CA PRO A 348 12.13 5.77 -4.38
C PRO A 348 12.23 5.44 -2.88
N ASN A 349 11.41 6.08 -2.05
CA ASN A 349 11.40 5.87 -0.60
C ASN A 349 11.00 4.45 -0.15
N SER A 350 10.50 3.59 -1.05
CA SER A 350 10.23 2.17 -0.77
C SER A 350 11.48 1.45 -0.24
N MET A 351 12.67 1.84 -0.70
CA MET A 351 13.93 1.28 -0.23
C MET A 351 14.16 1.53 1.26
N GLY A 352 13.73 2.69 1.76
CA GLY A 352 13.81 3.03 3.18
C GLY A 352 12.98 2.11 4.06
N ILE A 353 11.79 1.69 3.58
CA ILE A 353 10.94 0.74 4.30
C ILE A 353 11.65 -0.61 4.43
N PHE A 354 12.22 -1.12 3.33
CA PHE A 354 12.98 -2.38 3.36
C PHE A 354 14.16 -2.31 4.33
N LEU A 355 14.95 -1.25 4.25
CA LEU A 355 16.16 -1.09 5.07
C LEU A 355 15.83 -0.93 6.55
N LEU A 356 14.76 -0.18 6.87
CA LEU A 356 14.24 -0.08 8.24
C LEU A 356 13.73 -1.43 8.74
N SER A 357 12.98 -2.18 7.92
CA SER A 357 12.53 -3.52 8.29
C SER A 357 13.68 -4.50 8.45
N ARG A 358 14.75 -4.36 7.66
CA ARG A 358 15.98 -5.14 7.80
C ARG A 358 16.70 -4.80 9.10
N LEU A 359 16.79 -3.53 9.50
CA LEU A 359 17.32 -3.10 10.79
C LEU A 359 16.53 -3.68 11.97
N ALA A 360 15.21 -3.78 11.82
CA ALA A 360 14.33 -4.34 12.83
C ALA A 360 14.41 -5.88 12.93
N LYS A 361 14.86 -6.55 11.87
CA LYS A 361 14.98 -8.00 11.80
C LYS A 361 15.92 -8.52 12.89
N GLY A 362 15.49 -9.59 13.56
CA GLY A 362 16.21 -10.18 14.69
C GLY A 362 15.87 -9.55 16.05
N GLN A 363 15.24 -8.37 16.07
CA GLN A 363 14.77 -7.75 17.31
C GLN A 363 13.26 -7.87 17.49
N VAL A 364 12.51 -7.72 16.39
CA VAL A 364 11.05 -7.83 16.35
C VAL A 364 10.63 -8.61 15.10
N LYS A 365 9.41 -9.14 15.11
CA LYS A 365 8.75 -9.68 13.91
C LYS A 365 7.60 -8.80 13.41
N VAL A 366 7.14 -7.87 14.25
CA VAL A 366 6.04 -6.96 13.97
C VAL A 366 6.49 -5.52 14.16
N LEU A 367 6.13 -4.64 13.21
CA LEU A 367 6.27 -3.20 13.32
C LEU A 367 4.91 -2.52 13.19
N LEU A 368 4.63 -1.52 14.02
CA LEU A 368 3.56 -0.57 13.78
C LEU A 368 4.02 0.57 12.87
N SER A 369 3.16 1.05 11.98
CA SER A 369 3.46 2.16 11.07
C SER A 369 2.39 3.25 11.14
N GLY A 370 2.81 4.48 10.85
CA GLY A 370 1.93 5.66 10.73
C GLY A 370 1.35 5.87 9.33
N GLU A 371 1.58 4.94 8.38
CA GLU A 371 0.98 5.00 7.04
C GLU A 371 -0.55 5.08 7.10
N THR A 372 -1.18 5.58 6.02
CA THR A 372 -2.64 5.84 5.90
C THR A 372 -3.14 7.09 6.63
N ALA A 373 -2.37 7.63 7.58
CA ALA A 373 -2.76 8.84 8.31
C ALA A 373 -2.91 10.07 7.41
N ASP A 374 -2.03 10.22 6.41
CA ASP A 374 -2.06 11.36 5.50
C ASP A 374 -3.32 11.36 4.61
N GLU A 375 -3.72 10.19 4.09
CA GLU A 375 -4.89 9.97 3.24
C GLU A 375 -6.19 10.23 4.01
N ILE A 376 -6.28 9.75 5.26
CA ILE A 376 -7.50 9.82 6.07
C ILE A 376 -7.64 11.15 6.84
N PHE A 377 -6.54 11.77 7.28
CA PHE A 377 -6.55 13.02 8.05
C PHE A 377 -6.01 14.23 7.29
N ALA A 378 -6.04 14.18 5.96
CA ALA A 378 -5.70 15.29 5.08
C ALA A 378 -4.31 15.89 5.34
N GLY A 379 -3.30 15.01 5.32
CA GLY A 379 -1.94 15.35 5.73
C GLY A 379 -1.02 15.89 4.64
N TYR A 380 -1.27 15.52 3.39
CA TYR A 380 -0.51 16.02 2.25
C TYR A 380 -0.78 17.50 1.96
N ASP A 381 0.26 18.21 1.51
CA ASP A 381 0.13 19.59 1.02
C ASP A 381 -0.85 19.70 -0.16
N ALA A 382 -1.00 18.63 -0.94
CA ALA A 382 -1.99 18.50 -2.00
C ALA A 382 -3.42 18.79 -1.50
N HIS A 383 -3.82 18.26 -0.34
CA HIS A 383 -5.14 18.50 0.25
C HIS A 383 -5.35 19.98 0.58
N ARG A 384 -4.33 20.60 1.18
CA ARG A 384 -4.37 22.01 1.59
C ARG A 384 -4.42 22.96 0.39
N ARG A 385 -3.71 22.62 -0.68
CA ARG A 385 -3.75 23.37 -1.94
C ARG A 385 -5.11 23.23 -2.61
N LEU A 386 -5.71 22.04 -2.60
CA LEU A 386 -7.07 21.87 -3.11
C LEU A 386 -8.10 22.72 -2.34
N LEU A 387 -8.00 22.78 -1.01
CA LEU A 387 -8.80 23.70 -0.20
C LEU A 387 -8.59 25.17 -0.58
N ALA A 388 -7.36 25.56 -0.93
CA ALA A 388 -7.08 26.91 -1.40
C ALA A 388 -7.70 27.17 -2.78
N PHE A 389 -7.59 26.21 -3.70
CA PHE A 389 -8.22 26.27 -5.02
C PHE A 389 -9.74 26.33 -4.93
N ALA A 390 -10.35 25.60 -4.00
CA ALA A 390 -11.79 25.65 -3.76
C ALA A 390 -12.27 27.06 -3.34
N ARG A 391 -11.42 27.84 -2.66
CA ARG A 391 -11.70 29.26 -2.34
C ARG A 391 -11.54 30.20 -3.53
N LEU A 392 -10.77 29.80 -4.54
CA LEU A 392 -10.56 30.53 -5.79
C LEU A 392 -11.51 30.06 -6.90
N ALA A 393 -12.27 28.99 -6.67
CA ALA A 393 -13.21 28.44 -7.64
C ALA A 393 -14.21 29.52 -8.07
N GLY A 394 -14.35 29.70 -9.39
CA GLY A 394 -15.21 30.73 -9.98
C GLY A 394 -14.56 32.10 -10.20
N VAL A 395 -13.31 32.33 -9.78
CA VAL A 395 -12.56 33.55 -10.15
C VAL A 395 -12.09 33.45 -11.61
N PRO A 396 -12.44 34.39 -12.51
CA PRO A 396 -12.01 34.37 -13.90
C PRO A 396 -10.48 34.37 -14.04
N SER A 397 -9.93 33.47 -14.87
CA SER A 397 -8.49 33.33 -15.10
C SER A 397 -7.80 34.62 -15.57
N ALA A 398 -8.52 35.49 -16.28
CA ALA A 398 -8.07 36.81 -16.71
C ALA A 398 -7.67 37.73 -15.54
N LEU A 399 -8.27 37.57 -14.36
CA LEU A 399 -7.93 38.34 -13.16
C LEU A 399 -6.72 37.76 -12.40
N LEU A 400 -6.41 36.48 -12.63
CA LEU A 400 -5.33 35.79 -11.94
C LEU A 400 -3.96 36.15 -12.53
N GLY A 401 -3.87 36.44 -13.84
CA GLY A 401 -2.62 36.82 -14.52
C GLY A 401 -1.97 38.07 -13.93
N PRO A 402 -2.68 39.21 -13.82
CA PRO A 402 -2.16 40.42 -13.18
C PRO A 402 -1.79 40.20 -11.71
N ALA A 403 -2.61 39.44 -10.96
CA ALA A 403 -2.34 39.11 -9.57
C ALA A 403 -1.07 38.25 -9.41
N GLN A 404 -0.83 37.30 -10.32
CA GLN A 404 0.36 36.47 -10.33
C GLN A 404 1.62 37.31 -10.62
N ALA A 405 1.56 38.20 -11.62
CA ALA A 405 2.67 39.09 -11.95
C ALA A 405 3.02 40.01 -10.77
N LEU A 406 2.01 40.62 -10.13
CA LEU A 406 2.20 41.46 -8.95
C LEU A 406 2.75 40.69 -7.75
N CYS A 407 2.25 39.47 -7.50
CA CYS A 407 2.75 38.62 -6.42
C CYS A 407 4.20 38.16 -6.68
N GLY A 408 4.57 37.94 -7.95
CA GLY A 408 5.92 37.53 -8.36
C GLY A 408 7.01 38.57 -8.10
N LEU A 409 6.63 39.85 -8.00
CA LEU A 409 7.55 40.97 -7.69
C LEU A 409 7.98 41.01 -6.22
N SER A 410 7.34 40.24 -5.32
CA SER A 410 7.75 40.15 -3.92
C SER A 410 8.12 38.73 -3.53
N SER A 411 9.27 38.56 -2.87
CA SER A 411 9.66 37.27 -2.29
C SER A 411 8.65 36.77 -1.25
N ARG A 412 7.92 37.68 -0.61
CA ARG A 412 6.87 37.39 0.40
C ARG A 412 5.61 36.74 -0.20
N LEU A 413 5.26 37.07 -1.44
CA LEU A 413 4.05 36.57 -2.13
C LEU A 413 4.37 35.50 -3.18
N ARG A 414 5.63 35.09 -3.33
CA ARG A 414 6.04 34.04 -4.28
C ARG A 414 5.22 32.75 -4.15
N SER A 415 4.92 32.33 -2.92
CA SER A 415 4.08 31.14 -2.67
C SER A 415 2.64 31.29 -3.20
N VAL A 416 2.11 32.51 -3.21
CA VAL A 416 0.79 32.81 -3.78
C VAL A 416 0.85 32.82 -5.30
N ALA A 417 1.90 33.42 -5.88
CA ALA A 417 2.11 33.40 -7.33
C ALA A 417 2.21 31.96 -7.87
N LEU A 418 2.97 31.09 -7.20
CA LEU A 418 3.08 29.66 -7.55
C LEU A 418 1.74 28.91 -7.41
N LEU A 419 0.93 29.25 -6.40
CA LEU A 419 -0.40 28.67 -6.22
C LEU A 419 -1.34 29.07 -7.36
N LEU A 420 -1.32 30.34 -7.78
CA LEU A 420 -2.13 30.83 -8.91
C LEU A 420 -1.70 30.20 -10.23
N GLU A 421 -0.38 30.05 -10.43
CA GLU A 421 0.20 29.36 -11.58
C GLU A 421 -0.21 27.89 -11.66
N GLU A 422 -0.42 27.25 -10.53
CA GLU A 422 -0.84 25.86 -10.46
C GLU A 422 -2.34 25.71 -10.69
N TYR A 423 -3.15 26.65 -10.17
CA TYR A 423 -4.60 26.66 -10.39
C TYR A 423 -4.95 26.84 -11.87
N ARG A 424 -4.34 27.81 -12.57
CA ARG A 424 -4.56 28.10 -14.02
C ARG A 424 -6.03 28.25 -14.44
N GLY A 425 -6.95 28.49 -13.51
CA GLY A 425 -8.39 28.51 -13.80
C GLY A 425 -9.00 27.14 -14.11
N GLN A 426 -8.29 26.05 -13.80
CA GLN A 426 -8.80 24.69 -13.95
C GLN A 426 -9.95 24.43 -12.97
N ASP A 427 -10.89 23.58 -13.37
CA ASP A 427 -11.95 23.13 -12.48
C ASP A 427 -11.39 22.20 -11.37
N LEU A 428 -12.13 22.11 -10.26
CA LEU A 428 -11.70 21.31 -9.10
C LEU A 428 -11.60 19.82 -9.38
N GLU A 429 -12.36 19.29 -10.35
CA GLU A 429 -12.30 17.89 -10.72
C GLU A 429 -10.99 17.57 -11.45
N THR A 430 -10.64 18.38 -12.45
CA THR A 430 -9.34 18.28 -13.13
C THR A 430 -8.17 18.42 -12.15
N LEU A 431 -8.25 19.38 -11.22
CA LEU A 431 -7.23 19.55 -10.18
C LEU A 431 -7.14 18.34 -9.24
N THR A 432 -8.26 17.70 -8.93
CA THR A 432 -8.29 16.48 -8.10
C THR A 432 -7.66 15.30 -8.84
N LEU A 433 -8.09 15.05 -10.08
CA LEU A 433 -7.63 13.92 -10.90
C LEU A 433 -6.12 13.96 -11.16
N THR A 434 -5.61 15.16 -11.46
CA THR A 434 -4.21 15.34 -11.91
C THR A 434 -3.24 15.67 -10.79
N ARG A 435 -3.71 15.83 -9.54
CA ARG A 435 -2.89 16.26 -8.40
C ARG A 435 -1.69 15.36 -8.11
N ARG A 436 -1.85 14.07 -8.40
CA ARG A 436 -0.87 13.00 -8.16
C ARG A 436 -0.05 12.64 -9.41
N GLN A 437 -0.11 13.46 -10.47
CA GLN A 437 0.60 13.15 -11.70
C GLN A 437 2.11 13.41 -11.56
N HIS A 438 2.90 12.53 -12.17
CA HIS A 438 4.36 12.62 -12.29
C HIS A 438 4.79 12.99 -13.71
N LEU A 439 3.96 12.66 -14.71
CA LEU A 439 4.05 13.15 -16.07
C LEU A 439 2.76 13.94 -16.38
N ASP A 440 2.88 15.02 -17.15
CA ASP A 440 1.70 15.74 -17.62
C ASP A 440 1.14 15.13 -18.92
N GLY A 441 -0.07 15.56 -19.30
CA GLY A 441 -0.73 15.11 -20.53
C GLY A 441 0.13 15.29 -21.78
N PRO A 442 0.71 16.48 -22.05
CA PRO A 442 1.57 16.70 -23.20
C PRO A 442 2.79 15.78 -23.26
N ALA A 443 3.48 15.54 -22.14
CA ALA A 443 4.61 14.61 -22.11
C ALA A 443 4.15 13.17 -22.38
N LEU A 444 2.96 12.79 -21.90
CA LEU A 444 2.40 11.47 -22.14
C LEU A 444 2.02 11.25 -23.61
N GLU A 445 1.39 12.24 -24.25
CA GLU A 445 1.07 12.25 -25.68
C GLU A 445 2.33 12.16 -26.54
N ALA A 446 3.41 12.85 -26.15
CA ALA A 446 4.69 12.74 -26.85
C ALA A 446 5.30 11.33 -26.75
N LEU A 447 5.14 10.65 -25.61
CA LEU A 447 5.73 9.32 -25.38
C LEU A 447 4.90 8.18 -25.99
N LEU A 448 3.57 8.26 -25.95
CA LEU A 448 2.67 7.16 -26.30
C LEU A 448 1.80 7.45 -27.54
N GLY A 449 1.80 8.67 -28.05
CA GLY A 449 0.97 9.10 -29.16
C GLY A 449 -0.43 9.56 -28.77
N ALA A 450 -1.19 9.93 -29.80
CA ALA A 450 -2.50 10.59 -29.71
C ALA A 450 -3.52 9.81 -28.84
N GLY A 451 -4.07 10.47 -27.83
CA GLY A 451 -5.15 9.96 -26.97
C GLY A 451 -4.68 9.33 -25.65
N ALA A 452 -3.37 9.27 -25.42
CA ALA A 452 -2.79 8.75 -24.18
C ALA A 452 -3.23 9.56 -22.94
N ASP A 453 -3.32 10.89 -23.04
CA ASP A 453 -3.79 11.75 -21.95
C ASP A 453 -5.22 11.40 -21.54
N ARG A 454 -6.12 11.25 -22.52
CA ARG A 454 -7.51 10.85 -22.27
C ARG A 454 -7.59 9.46 -21.64
N ALA A 455 -6.83 8.50 -22.17
CA ALA A 455 -6.80 7.13 -21.66
C ALA A 455 -6.28 7.06 -20.21
N SER A 456 -5.28 7.87 -19.87
CA SER A 456 -4.70 7.91 -18.51
C SER A 456 -5.69 8.32 -17.43
N LEU A 457 -6.73 9.08 -17.78
CA LEU A 457 -7.71 9.63 -16.85
C LEU A 457 -9.01 8.82 -16.76
N ALA A 458 -9.23 7.82 -17.63
CA ALA A 458 -10.51 7.13 -17.71
C ALA A 458 -10.89 6.44 -16.39
N SER A 459 -10.05 5.52 -15.90
CA SER A 459 -10.30 4.79 -14.65
C SER A 459 -10.24 5.69 -13.41
N ARG A 460 -9.45 6.78 -13.45
CA ARG A 460 -9.41 7.79 -12.38
C ARG A 460 -10.74 8.57 -12.27
N ARG A 461 -11.37 8.90 -13.41
CA ARG A 461 -12.70 9.51 -13.44
C ARG A 461 -13.77 8.56 -12.89
N GLU A 462 -13.72 7.28 -13.27
CA GLU A 462 -14.63 6.25 -12.74
C GLU A 462 -14.52 6.13 -11.21
N ALA A 463 -13.30 6.19 -10.66
CA ALA A 463 -13.08 6.16 -9.22
C ALA A 463 -13.55 7.44 -8.50
N LEU A 464 -13.51 8.60 -9.16
CA LEU A 464 -13.93 9.88 -8.58
C LEU A 464 -15.45 10.11 -8.67
N ALA A 465 -16.11 9.59 -9.72
CA ALA A 465 -17.51 9.87 -10.03
C ALA A 465 -18.50 9.59 -8.88
N PRO A 466 -18.37 8.50 -8.10
CA PRO A 466 -19.28 8.22 -6.97
C PRO A 466 -19.26 9.29 -5.86
N HIS A 467 -18.28 10.20 -5.86
CA HIS A 467 -18.02 11.15 -4.79
C HIS A 467 -18.38 12.60 -5.17
N ALA A 468 -19.15 12.81 -6.24
CA ALA A 468 -19.50 14.14 -6.72
C ALA A 468 -20.26 15.02 -5.69
N GLY A 469 -20.99 14.41 -4.76
CA GLY A 469 -21.74 15.12 -3.71
C GLY A 469 -20.96 15.48 -2.44
N ALA A 470 -19.71 15.05 -2.30
CA ALA A 470 -18.88 15.34 -1.14
C ALA A 470 -18.23 16.73 -1.21
N ASP A 471 -17.90 17.32 -0.06
CA ASP A 471 -17.10 18.55 -0.01
C ASP A 471 -15.73 18.35 -0.68
N PRO A 472 -15.05 19.41 -1.17
CA PRO A 472 -13.81 19.26 -1.92
C PRO A 472 -12.71 18.47 -1.22
N LEU A 473 -12.59 18.58 0.12
CA LEU A 473 -11.59 17.84 0.86
C LEU A 473 -11.96 16.36 0.93
N THR A 474 -13.18 16.05 1.38
CA THR A 474 -13.65 14.67 1.49
C THR A 474 -13.67 13.97 0.14
N ARG A 475 -14.08 14.66 -0.94
CA ARG A 475 -14.05 14.15 -2.31
C ARG A 475 -12.64 13.73 -2.72
N PHE A 476 -11.63 14.54 -2.41
CA PHE A 476 -10.25 14.21 -2.74
C PHE A 476 -9.69 13.09 -1.86
N GLN A 477 -10.05 13.04 -0.58
CA GLN A 477 -9.64 11.93 0.29
C GLN A 477 -10.25 10.60 -0.15
N LEU A 478 -11.53 10.57 -0.51
CA LEU A 478 -12.18 9.38 -1.05
C LEU A 478 -11.54 8.91 -2.36
N TYR A 479 -11.16 9.86 -3.22
CA TYR A 479 -10.36 9.56 -4.41
C TYR A 479 -9.00 8.95 -4.05
N ASP A 480 -8.23 9.56 -3.15
CA ASP A 480 -6.95 9.02 -2.70
C ASP A 480 -7.12 7.61 -2.08
N LEU A 481 -8.17 7.37 -1.28
CA LEU A 481 -8.47 6.05 -0.74
C LEU A 481 -8.74 5.01 -1.83
N ALA A 482 -9.35 5.40 -2.95
CA ALA A 482 -9.66 4.51 -4.05
C ALA A 482 -8.46 4.24 -4.98
N VAL A 483 -7.59 5.25 -5.21
CA VAL A 483 -6.60 5.19 -6.30
C VAL A 483 -5.15 5.40 -5.90
N TYR A 484 -4.90 5.86 -4.66
CA TYR A 484 -3.56 6.15 -4.15
C TYR A 484 -3.20 5.29 -2.94
N LEU A 485 -4.13 5.05 -2.02
CA LEU A 485 -3.89 4.21 -0.85
C LEU A 485 -3.52 2.76 -1.21
N PRO A 486 -4.20 2.05 -2.15
CA PRO A 486 -3.88 0.67 -2.46
C PRO A 486 -2.41 0.40 -2.82
N PRO A 487 -1.77 1.15 -3.76
CA PRO A 487 -0.35 0.94 -4.06
C PRO A 487 0.58 1.33 -2.88
N ILE A 488 0.17 2.25 -1.99
CA ILE A 488 0.94 2.58 -0.77
C ILE A 488 0.91 1.41 0.22
N MET A 489 -0.25 0.76 0.39
CA MET A 489 -0.39 -0.43 1.22
C MET A 489 0.42 -1.60 0.67
N GLU A 490 0.37 -1.82 -0.65
CA GLU A 490 1.16 -2.88 -1.31
C GLU A 490 2.65 -2.64 -1.17
N ARG A 491 3.12 -1.39 -1.33
CA ARG A 491 4.51 -1.00 -1.06
C ARG A 491 4.89 -1.32 0.38
N GLN A 492 4.09 -0.88 1.35
CA GLN A 492 4.39 -1.09 2.77
C GLN A 492 4.51 -2.58 3.10
N ASP A 493 3.57 -3.38 2.63
CA ASP A 493 3.56 -4.82 2.84
C ASP A 493 4.76 -5.50 2.15
N LYS A 494 4.96 -5.29 0.84
CA LYS A 494 6.03 -5.99 0.10
C LYS A 494 7.43 -5.61 0.55
N MET A 495 7.69 -4.34 0.84
CA MET A 495 9.01 -3.89 1.28
C MET A 495 9.34 -4.37 2.69
N SER A 496 8.38 -4.37 3.61
CA SER A 496 8.62 -4.91 4.96
C SER A 496 8.77 -6.44 4.95
N MET A 497 7.99 -7.12 4.12
CA MET A 497 8.04 -8.58 4.00
C MET A 497 9.24 -9.09 3.21
N ALA A 498 9.88 -8.27 2.37
CA ALA A 498 11.21 -8.57 1.83
C ALA A 498 12.25 -8.80 2.94
N ALA A 499 12.05 -8.23 4.13
CA ALA A 499 12.86 -8.49 5.33
C ALA A 499 12.18 -9.47 6.32
N SER A 500 11.07 -10.12 5.94
CA SER A 500 10.27 -10.99 6.80
C SER A 500 9.68 -10.30 8.05
N ILE A 501 9.30 -9.02 7.92
CA ILE A 501 8.70 -8.23 9.00
C ILE A 501 7.26 -7.88 8.67
N GLU A 502 6.34 -8.25 9.54
CA GLU A 502 4.96 -7.81 9.46
C GLU A 502 4.82 -6.35 9.85
N THR A 503 4.35 -5.51 8.92
CA THR A 503 3.90 -4.17 9.29
C THR A 503 2.38 -4.14 9.51
N ARG A 504 1.96 -3.49 10.61
CA ARG A 504 0.57 -3.17 10.95
C ARG A 504 0.35 -1.66 10.85
N VAL A 505 -0.82 -1.25 10.37
CA VAL A 505 -1.14 0.16 10.06
C VAL A 505 -2.38 0.63 10.82
N PRO A 506 -2.27 1.04 12.11
CA PRO A 506 -3.41 1.42 12.94
C PRO A 506 -4.34 2.49 12.36
N PHE A 507 -3.85 3.35 11.46
CA PHE A 507 -4.71 4.34 10.80
C PHE A 507 -5.62 3.73 9.71
N ALA A 508 -5.25 2.59 9.14
CA ALA A 508 -6.09 1.80 8.21
C ALA A 508 -7.02 0.83 8.96
N ASP A 509 -7.48 1.22 10.15
CA ASP A 509 -8.49 0.49 10.90
C ASP A 509 -9.88 1.02 10.55
N VAL A 510 -10.85 0.12 10.38
CA VAL A 510 -12.22 0.51 10.01
C VAL A 510 -12.80 1.53 10.98
N GLN A 511 -12.57 1.40 12.29
CA GLN A 511 -13.11 2.34 13.28
C GLN A 511 -12.47 3.74 13.15
N VAL A 512 -11.16 3.79 12.82
CA VAL A 512 -10.46 5.06 12.59
C VAL A 512 -10.97 5.73 11.31
N GLY A 513 -11.16 4.98 10.23
CA GLY A 513 -11.73 5.50 8.99
C GLY A 513 -13.12 6.08 9.18
N ARG A 514 -14.01 5.34 9.88
CA ARG A 514 -15.40 5.76 10.16
C ARG A 514 -15.47 7.05 10.94
N PHE A 515 -14.60 7.21 11.94
CA PHE A 515 -14.50 8.42 12.75
C PHE A 515 -13.91 9.58 11.96
N ALA A 516 -12.86 9.35 11.18
CA ALA A 516 -12.12 10.41 10.54
C ALA A 516 -12.92 11.10 9.43
N LEU A 517 -13.58 10.33 8.55
CA LEU A 517 -14.36 10.90 7.45
C LEU A 517 -15.67 11.53 7.88
N SER A 518 -16.14 11.28 9.11
CA SER A 518 -17.28 11.99 9.67
C SER A 518 -16.93 13.31 10.37
N LEU A 519 -15.64 13.60 10.57
CA LEU A 519 -15.22 14.90 11.11
C LEU A 519 -15.58 16.04 10.16
N PRO A 520 -15.99 17.21 10.70
CA PRO A 520 -16.03 18.44 9.92
C PRO A 520 -14.69 18.67 9.22
N PRO A 521 -14.66 19.02 7.91
CA PRO A 521 -13.43 19.10 7.12
C PRO A 521 -12.31 19.92 7.78
N GLU A 522 -12.65 21.02 8.46
CA GLU A 522 -11.73 21.89 9.17
C GLU A 522 -11.02 21.25 10.37
N GLN A 523 -11.60 20.19 10.94
CA GLN A 523 -10.98 19.39 12.00
C GLN A 523 -9.98 18.35 11.45
N ARG A 524 -10.06 18.04 10.15
CA ARG A 524 -9.04 17.26 9.43
C ARG A 524 -7.95 18.18 8.88
N ALA A 525 -8.32 19.17 8.07
CA ALA A 525 -7.40 20.14 7.51
C ALA A 525 -8.03 21.50 7.21
N THR A 526 -7.17 22.52 7.24
CA THR A 526 -7.41 23.86 6.73
C THR A 526 -6.35 24.19 5.67
N VAL A 527 -6.54 25.28 4.92
CA VAL A 527 -5.51 25.79 3.98
C VAL A 527 -4.13 25.94 4.66
N LYS A 528 -4.10 26.30 5.95
CA LYS A 528 -2.86 26.58 6.70
C LYS A 528 -2.29 25.38 7.45
N ARG A 529 -3.13 24.43 7.88
CA ARG A 529 -2.76 23.34 8.79
C ARG A 529 -3.44 22.04 8.37
N GLY A 530 -2.67 21.02 8.02
CA GLY A 530 -3.16 19.65 7.84
C GLY A 530 -3.09 18.85 9.14
N LYS A 531 -3.75 17.69 9.18
CA LYS A 531 -3.79 16.77 10.35
C LYS A 531 -4.18 17.46 11.66
N VAL A 532 -5.15 18.38 11.62
CA VAL A 532 -5.49 19.24 12.77
C VAL A 532 -5.76 18.40 14.01
N ILE A 533 -6.71 17.45 13.95
CA ILE A 533 -7.02 16.58 15.09
C ILE A 533 -5.87 15.67 15.53
N LEU A 534 -5.02 15.18 14.61
CA LEU A 534 -3.87 14.34 14.99
C LEU A 534 -2.81 15.14 15.73
N LYS A 535 -2.61 16.40 15.34
CA LYS A 535 -1.73 17.34 16.06
C LYS A 535 -2.25 17.63 17.46
N GLU A 536 -3.55 17.90 17.60
CA GLU A 536 -4.18 18.08 18.92
C GLU A 536 -4.07 16.81 19.79
N ALA A 537 -4.19 15.62 19.19
CA ALA A 537 -4.03 14.35 19.88
C ALA A 537 -2.58 14.13 20.34
N LEU A 538 -1.60 14.35 19.45
CA LEU A 538 -0.17 14.18 19.73
C LEU A 538 0.32 15.17 20.80
N ALA A 539 -0.20 16.40 20.81
CA ALA A 539 0.12 17.42 21.82
C ALA A 539 -0.21 17.00 23.26
N ARG A 540 -1.00 15.92 23.46
CA ARG A 540 -1.22 15.32 24.78
C ARG A 540 -0.06 14.43 25.28
N TYR A 541 0.90 14.12 24.42
CA TYR A 541 1.99 13.19 24.69
C TYR A 541 3.37 13.84 24.62
N VAL A 542 3.51 14.91 23.82
CA VAL A 542 4.80 15.59 23.59
C VAL A 542 4.65 17.10 23.64
N PRO A 543 5.74 17.85 23.88
CA PRO A 543 5.69 19.31 23.94
C PRO A 543 5.15 19.94 22.64
N PRO A 544 4.33 21.01 22.70
CA PRO A 544 3.73 21.64 21.52
C PRO A 544 4.73 22.06 20.43
N SER A 545 5.96 22.44 20.83
CA SER A 545 7.04 22.81 19.90
C SER A 545 7.44 21.69 18.96
N THR A 546 7.22 20.43 19.35
CA THR A 546 7.51 19.27 18.51
C THR A 546 6.38 19.00 17.49
N VAL A 547 5.14 19.41 17.77
CA VAL A 547 3.97 19.05 16.95
C VAL A 547 3.83 19.88 15.67
N GLU A 548 4.22 21.16 15.71
CA GLU A 548 3.91 22.13 14.63
C GLU A 548 4.90 22.19 13.47
N ARG A 549 5.82 21.21 13.36
CA ARG A 549 6.81 21.18 12.29
C ARG A 549 6.17 20.92 10.91
N ARG A 550 6.71 21.56 9.87
CA ARG A 550 6.49 21.15 8.46
C ARG A 550 7.22 19.82 8.22
N LYS A 551 6.47 18.79 7.83
CA LYS A 551 7.00 17.46 7.43
C LYS A 551 8.08 17.67 6.36
N ALA A 552 9.29 17.19 6.59
CA ALA A 552 10.16 16.84 5.48
C ALA A 552 9.69 15.43 5.08
N GLY A 553 9.49 15.16 3.79
CA GLY A 553 9.19 13.78 3.41
C GLY A 553 10.37 12.88 3.80
N PHE A 554 10.16 11.56 3.78
CA PHE A 554 11.29 10.64 3.60
C PHE A 554 11.80 10.83 2.16
N GLY A 555 12.52 11.94 1.97
CA GLY A 555 13.07 12.37 0.72
C GLY A 555 14.34 11.57 0.46
N ILE A 556 14.46 11.07 -0.75
CA ILE A 556 15.72 10.55 -1.22
C ILE A 556 16.23 11.57 -2.25
N PRO A 557 17.53 11.92 -2.25
CA PRO A 557 18.14 12.78 -3.26
C PRO A 557 18.15 12.16 -4.66
N LEU A 558 16.96 11.93 -5.24
CA LEU A 558 16.75 11.28 -6.52
C LEU A 558 17.49 11.99 -7.65
N ALA A 559 17.47 13.32 -7.67
CA ALA A 559 18.19 14.10 -8.68
C ALA A 559 19.72 13.88 -8.58
N ALA A 560 20.27 13.85 -7.37
CA ALA A 560 21.69 13.58 -7.16
C ALA A 560 22.06 12.14 -7.54
N TRP A 561 21.20 11.17 -7.17
CA TRP A 561 21.39 9.77 -7.57
C TRP A 561 21.33 9.61 -9.10
N LEU A 562 20.39 10.26 -9.77
CA LEU A 562 20.29 10.23 -11.24
C LEU A 562 21.61 10.69 -11.88
N GLU A 563 22.26 11.70 -11.30
CA GLU A 563 23.58 12.21 -11.73
C GLU A 563 24.79 11.39 -11.24
N SER A 564 24.58 10.33 -10.46
CA SER A 564 25.65 9.39 -10.10
C SER A 564 26.03 8.47 -11.27
N PRO A 565 27.17 7.74 -11.21
CA PRO A 565 27.50 6.71 -12.21
C PRO A 565 26.38 5.68 -12.42
N GLY A 566 25.80 5.16 -11.33
CA GLY A 566 24.71 4.18 -11.39
C GLY A 566 23.42 4.78 -11.97
N GLY A 567 23.07 6.00 -11.61
CA GLY A 567 21.94 6.71 -12.20
C GLY A 567 22.09 6.91 -13.71
N ARG A 568 23.28 7.37 -14.16
CA ARG A 568 23.60 7.52 -15.58
C ARG A 568 23.53 6.20 -16.35
N GLU A 569 23.98 5.10 -15.75
CA GLU A 569 23.87 3.77 -16.33
C GLU A 569 22.40 3.38 -16.54
N ARG A 570 21.55 3.56 -15.51
CA ARG A 570 20.11 3.27 -15.62
C ARG A 570 19.41 4.14 -16.65
N ARG A 571 19.79 5.43 -16.77
CA ARG A 571 19.27 6.31 -17.84
C ARG A 571 19.68 5.81 -19.23
N LYS A 572 20.94 5.43 -19.43
CA LYS A 572 21.41 4.88 -20.71
C LYS A 572 20.68 3.60 -21.10
N ALA A 573 20.36 2.74 -20.12
CA ALA A 573 19.61 1.51 -20.33
C ALA A 573 18.14 1.72 -20.79
N LEU A 574 17.63 2.96 -20.73
CA LEU A 574 16.32 3.30 -21.30
C LEU A 574 16.35 3.42 -22.83
N ALA A 575 17.53 3.58 -23.43
CA ALA A 575 17.69 3.79 -24.87
C ALA A 575 17.97 2.49 -25.64
N GLY A 576 17.49 2.44 -26.88
CA GLY A 576 17.87 1.41 -27.86
C GLY A 576 17.20 0.06 -27.61
N SER A 577 17.68 -0.97 -28.31
CA SER A 577 17.10 -2.33 -28.31
C SER A 577 17.23 -3.08 -26.98
N HIS A 578 18.04 -2.58 -26.04
CA HIS A 578 18.19 -3.17 -24.71
C HIS A 578 17.09 -2.77 -23.72
N SER A 579 16.28 -1.76 -24.07
CA SER A 579 15.16 -1.29 -23.25
C SER A 579 13.95 -2.20 -23.45
N SER A 580 13.36 -2.69 -22.35
CA SER A 580 12.09 -3.43 -22.42
C SER A 580 10.92 -2.55 -22.84
N LEU A 581 11.12 -1.22 -22.87
CA LEU A 581 10.11 -0.23 -23.23
C LEU A 581 10.22 0.25 -24.68
N ALA A 582 11.29 -0.12 -25.39
CA ALA A 582 11.51 0.30 -26.77
C ALA A 582 10.33 0.02 -27.72
N PRO A 583 9.58 -1.10 -27.60
CA PRO A 583 8.42 -1.34 -28.45
C PRO A 583 7.20 -0.45 -28.16
N TYR A 584 7.17 0.22 -27.00
CA TYR A 584 5.97 0.88 -26.49
C TYR A 584 6.08 2.40 -26.42
N LEU A 585 7.31 2.95 -26.40
CA LEU A 585 7.55 4.38 -26.21
C LEU A 585 8.28 5.00 -27.40
N ASP A 586 7.90 6.23 -27.76
CA ASP A 586 8.60 7.03 -28.76
C ASP A 586 10.02 7.39 -28.27
N GLN A 587 11.02 6.76 -28.90
CA GLN A 587 12.42 6.88 -28.50
C GLN A 587 12.98 8.30 -28.74
N ALA A 588 12.45 9.03 -29.73
CA ALA A 588 12.88 10.39 -30.02
C ALA A 588 12.49 11.35 -28.89
N SER A 589 11.27 11.20 -28.37
CA SER A 589 10.72 11.98 -27.26
C SER A 589 11.37 11.67 -25.92
N MET A 590 11.94 10.46 -25.76
CA MET A 590 12.72 10.11 -24.56
C MET A 590 14.09 10.82 -24.51
N ARG A 591 14.72 11.10 -25.65
CA ARG A 591 16.12 11.58 -25.73
C ARG A 591 16.44 12.78 -24.82
N PRO A 592 15.62 13.84 -24.75
CA PRO A 592 15.89 14.97 -23.85
C PRO A 592 15.88 14.60 -22.36
N LEU A 593 15.07 13.61 -21.97
CA LEU A 593 15.02 13.13 -20.58
C LEU A 593 16.32 12.40 -20.22
N LEU A 594 16.91 11.66 -21.16
CA LEU A 594 18.11 10.84 -20.93
C LEU A 594 19.36 11.66 -20.60
N GLU A 595 19.41 12.92 -21.02
CA GLU A 595 20.51 13.86 -20.72
C GLU A 595 20.65 14.09 -19.20
N GLY A 596 19.55 14.01 -18.45
CA GLY A 596 19.50 14.18 -17.00
C GLY A 596 18.41 15.15 -16.55
N PRO A 597 18.03 15.13 -15.26
CA PRO A 597 16.98 15.98 -14.74
C PRO A 597 17.45 17.44 -14.61
N ARG A 598 16.71 18.38 -15.21
CA ARG A 598 16.93 19.84 -15.03
C ARG A 598 16.13 20.41 -13.87
N ASN A 599 15.13 19.68 -13.39
CA ASN A 599 14.28 20.04 -12.25
C ASN A 599 13.69 18.77 -11.60
N ALA A 600 12.99 18.95 -10.48
CA ALA A 600 12.39 17.85 -9.73
C ALA A 600 11.33 17.06 -10.53
N ALA A 601 10.53 17.73 -11.36
CA ALA A 601 9.52 17.06 -12.18
C ALA A 601 10.15 16.13 -13.22
N GLN A 602 11.26 16.53 -13.84
CA GLN A 602 12.02 15.66 -14.74
C GLN A 602 12.71 14.50 -14.01
N ALA A 603 13.22 14.73 -12.80
CA ALA A 603 13.77 13.65 -11.97
C ALA A 603 12.69 12.61 -11.66
N ASP A 604 11.48 13.08 -11.35
CA ASP A 604 10.33 12.21 -11.15
C ASP A 604 9.95 11.45 -12.43
N ALA A 605 9.86 12.12 -13.58
CA ALA A 605 9.53 11.44 -14.83
C ALA A 605 10.56 10.35 -15.20
N LEU A 606 11.85 10.65 -15.01
CA LEU A 606 12.93 9.69 -15.22
C LEU A 606 12.83 8.47 -14.30
N TRP A 607 12.49 8.67 -13.03
CA TRP A 607 12.28 7.56 -12.12
C TRP A 607 11.15 6.64 -12.59
N SER A 608 10.02 7.19 -13.06
CA SER A 608 8.91 6.39 -13.59
C SER A 608 9.36 5.46 -14.71
N LEU A 609 10.18 5.97 -15.63
CA LEU A 609 10.74 5.22 -16.77
C LEU A 609 11.77 4.18 -16.32
N ILE A 610 12.68 4.54 -15.41
CA ILE A 610 13.69 3.60 -14.88
C ILE A 610 13.04 2.45 -14.13
N ALA A 611 12.07 2.74 -13.26
CA ALA A 611 11.34 1.73 -12.50
C ALA A 611 10.58 0.78 -13.43
N LEU A 612 9.91 1.32 -14.45
CA LEU A 612 9.17 0.54 -15.44
C LEU A 612 10.08 -0.32 -16.32
N ASN A 613 11.21 0.22 -16.77
CA ASN A 613 12.19 -0.53 -17.57
C ASN A 613 12.87 -1.63 -16.74
N THR A 614 13.20 -1.34 -15.49
CA THR A 614 13.78 -2.35 -14.59
C THR A 614 12.80 -3.48 -14.33
N TRP A 615 11.54 -3.15 -14.06
CA TRP A 615 10.48 -4.12 -13.93
C TRP A 615 10.29 -4.93 -15.22
N GLY A 616 10.20 -4.29 -16.39
CA GLY A 616 9.99 -4.97 -17.66
C GLY A 616 11.11 -5.96 -17.98
N ARG A 617 12.37 -5.58 -17.70
CA ARG A 617 13.54 -6.45 -17.85
C ARG A 617 13.50 -7.69 -16.95
N LEU A 618 12.90 -7.57 -15.76
CA LEU A 618 12.76 -8.68 -14.80
C LEU A 618 11.51 -9.52 -15.06
N PHE A 619 10.36 -8.90 -15.28
CA PHE A 619 9.04 -9.54 -15.28
C PHE A 619 8.52 -9.89 -16.68
N LEU A 620 9.04 -9.32 -17.76
CA LEU A 620 8.68 -9.78 -19.12
C LEU A 620 9.53 -10.98 -19.58
N SER A 621 10.34 -11.56 -18.68
CA SER A 621 11.11 -12.77 -18.91
C SER A 621 10.87 -13.78 -17.79
N ARG A 622 10.44 -14.98 -18.16
CA ARG A 622 10.20 -16.06 -17.20
C ARG A 622 11.47 -16.45 -16.45
N ASP A 623 12.56 -16.62 -17.19
CA ASP A 623 13.85 -17.04 -16.64
C ASP A 623 14.43 -15.97 -15.72
N ALA A 624 14.24 -14.68 -16.04
CA ALA A 624 14.73 -13.59 -15.20
C ALA A 624 14.05 -13.58 -13.82
N VAL A 625 12.73 -13.76 -13.73
CA VAL A 625 12.03 -13.85 -12.43
C VAL A 625 12.49 -15.05 -11.60
N LEU A 626 12.65 -16.21 -12.25
CA LEU A 626 13.03 -17.45 -11.55
C LEU A 626 14.49 -17.47 -11.11
N ALA A 627 15.38 -16.79 -11.85
CA ALA A 627 16.80 -16.67 -11.55
C ALA A 627 17.16 -15.48 -10.64
N ALA A 628 16.23 -14.54 -10.42
CA ALA A 628 16.51 -13.31 -9.69
C ALA A 628 17.09 -13.57 -8.28
N PRO A 629 18.06 -12.74 -7.84
CA PRO A 629 18.73 -12.92 -6.57
C PRO A 629 17.74 -12.82 -5.41
N ARG A 630 17.52 -13.94 -4.73
CA ARG A 630 16.59 -14.08 -3.60
C ARG A 630 17.06 -13.35 -2.33
N ALA A 631 18.35 -13.00 -2.27
CA ALA A 631 18.97 -12.18 -1.23
C ALA A 631 20.30 -11.62 -1.75
N VAL A 632 20.58 -10.34 -1.49
CA VAL A 632 21.96 -9.89 -1.37
C VAL A 632 22.34 -10.03 0.11
N PRO A 633 23.36 -10.84 0.47
CA PRO A 633 24.00 -10.66 1.76
C PRO A 633 24.77 -9.33 1.69
N LEU A 634 24.24 -8.31 2.37
CA LEU A 634 24.96 -7.08 2.68
C LEU A 634 25.38 -7.13 4.15
#